data_AF-A0A1T2L1N2-F1
#
_entry.id   AF-A0A1T2L1N2-F1
#
_cell.length_a   1.000
_cell.length_b   1.000
_cell.length_c   1.000
_cell.angle_alpha   90.00
_cell.angle_beta   90.00
_cell.angle_gamma   90.00
#
_symmetry.space_group_name_H-M   'P 1'
#
loop_
_entity.id
_entity.type
_entity.pdbx_description
1 polymer ?
#
loop_
_entity_poly.entity_id
_entity_poly.type
_entity_poly.pdbx_seq_one_letter_code
_entity_poly.pdbx_strand_id
1 'polypeptide(L)'
;MRQKVLVETAFADNGWQIVEFDQAFNNPVVIIGVPDDNSIERGVARIRNLEPGGFELKFQEWMYLDQVHPAEQIDWMVLESGSYTLEASARDLQMEVGHAHSWYKFCR
;
A
#
# COMPACT_ATOMS: atom_id res chain seq x y z
N MET A 1 13.49 19.81 6.94
CA MET A 1 12.04 19.58 6.69
C MET A 1 11.66 18.32 7.44
N ARG A 2 10.52 18.29 8.14
CA ARG A 2 10.05 17.03 8.77
C ARG A 2 9.42 16.15 7.70
N GLN A 3 9.81 14.88 7.68
CA GLN A 3 9.20 13.87 6.82
C GLN A 3 7.72 13.73 7.16
N LYS A 4 6.86 13.75 6.13
CA LYS A 4 5.45 13.39 6.27
C LYS A 4 5.33 11.90 5.94
N VAL A 5 5.17 11.06 6.97
CA VAL A 5 4.90 9.62 6.85
C VAL A 5 3.73 9.29 7.75
N LEU A 6 2.86 8.41 7.27
CA LEU A 6 1.80 7.79 8.05
C LEU A 6 1.91 6.28 7.89
N VAL A 7 1.83 5.54 9.00
CA VAL A 7 1.87 4.08 9.05
C VAL A 7 0.70 3.62 9.90
N GLU A 8 -0.18 2.82 9.31
CA GLU A 8 -1.43 2.38 9.94
C GLU A 8 -1.83 1.00 9.43
N THR A 9 -2.98 0.51 9.90
CA THR A 9 -3.54 -0.79 9.52
C THR A 9 -4.99 -0.62 9.06
N ALA A 10 -5.43 -1.40 8.08
CA ALA A 10 -6.82 -1.46 7.65
C ALA A 10 -7.29 -2.91 7.52
N PHE A 11 -8.59 -3.15 7.70
CA PHE A 11 -9.20 -4.49 7.57
C PHE A 11 -9.85 -4.66 6.20
N ALA A 12 -9.31 -5.51 5.34
CA ALA A 12 -9.82 -5.69 3.98
C ALA A 12 -10.35 -7.09 3.68
N ASP A 13 -11.51 -7.14 3.04
CA ASP A 13 -12.15 -8.35 2.53
C ASP A 13 -12.19 -8.31 0.99
N ASN A 14 -13.02 -9.17 0.39
CA ASN A 14 -13.20 -9.21 -1.07
C ASN A 14 -14.01 -8.01 -1.63
N GLY A 15 -14.37 -7.03 -0.81
CA GLY A 15 -14.94 -5.75 -1.20
C GLY A 15 -13.89 -4.65 -1.34
N TRP A 16 -14.19 -3.64 -2.17
CA TRP A 16 -13.40 -2.40 -2.17
C TRP A 16 -13.83 -1.53 -1.00
N GLN A 17 -12.86 -1.05 -0.23
CA GLN A 17 -13.08 -0.09 0.84
C GLN A 17 -12.17 1.12 0.67
N ILE A 18 -12.60 2.24 1.25
CA ILE A 18 -11.85 3.49 1.25
C ILE A 18 -11.01 3.55 2.52
N VAL A 19 -9.72 3.81 2.34
CA VAL A 19 -8.78 4.14 3.41
C VAL A 19 -8.48 5.63 3.29
N GLU A 20 -8.85 6.39 4.31
CA GLU A 20 -8.63 7.84 4.36
C GLU A 20 -7.32 8.15 5.09
N PHE A 21 -6.63 9.19 4.66
CA PHE A 21 -5.48 9.73 5.38
C PHE A 21 -5.93 10.79 6.37
N ASP A 22 -5.38 10.77 7.58
CA ASP A 22 -5.55 11.84 8.57
C ASP A 22 -5.02 13.21 8.11
N GLN A 23 -4.27 13.22 7.00
CA GLN A 23 -3.72 14.42 6.38
C GLN A 23 -3.48 14.23 4.88
N ALA A 24 -3.70 15.27 4.07
CA ALA A 24 -3.53 15.18 2.62
C ALA A 24 -2.06 15.22 2.17
N PHE A 25 -1.67 14.36 1.22
CA PHE A 25 -0.35 14.27 0.60
C PHE A 25 -0.36 14.87 -0.81
N ASN A 26 0.71 15.54 -1.23
CA ASN A 26 0.77 16.19 -2.55
C ASN A 26 1.10 15.20 -3.67
N ASN A 27 2.05 14.31 -3.44
CA ASN A 27 2.40 13.23 -4.35
C ASN A 27 2.58 11.94 -3.53
N PRO A 28 1.47 11.33 -3.07
CA PRO A 28 1.52 10.17 -2.20
C PRO A 28 2.13 8.96 -2.91
N VAL A 29 2.94 8.21 -2.17
CA VAL A 29 3.36 6.85 -2.50
C VAL A 29 2.87 5.96 -1.37
N VAL A 30 2.07 4.95 -1.72
CA VAL A 30 1.54 3.96 -0.77
C VAL A 30 2.27 2.64 -0.95
N ILE A 31 2.72 2.08 0.17
CA ILE A 31 3.31 0.74 0.27
C ILE A 31 2.37 -0.09 1.14
N ILE A 32 1.99 -1.27 0.65
CA ILE A 32 1.16 -2.22 1.38
C ILE A 32 2.07 -3.31 1.95
N GLY A 33 1.82 -3.67 3.20
CA GLY A 33 2.39 -4.83 3.87
C GLY A 33 1.74 -6.14 3.45
N VAL A 34 2.13 -7.19 4.15
CA VAL A 34 1.56 -8.53 3.97
C VAL A 34 0.28 -8.61 4.81
N PRO A 35 -0.84 -9.09 4.25
CA PRO A 35 -2.03 -9.36 5.04
C PRO A 35 -1.78 -10.39 6.15
N ASP A 36 -2.57 -10.34 7.21
CA ASP A 36 -2.56 -11.38 8.23
C ASP A 36 -3.11 -12.72 7.69
N ASP A 37 -2.69 -13.83 8.28
CA ASP A 37 -3.11 -15.19 7.87
C ASP A 37 -4.40 -15.56 8.63
N ASN A 38 -5.47 -14.77 8.45
CA ASN A 38 -6.74 -14.93 9.17
C ASN A 38 -7.61 -16.08 8.60
N SER A 39 -7.26 -16.62 7.43
CA SER A 39 -7.90 -17.80 6.84
C SER A 39 -6.90 -18.71 6.13
N ILE A 40 -7.33 -19.94 5.82
CA ILE A 40 -6.58 -20.89 5.00
C ILE A 40 -6.66 -20.56 3.50
N GLU A 41 -7.67 -19.77 3.13
CA GLU A 41 -7.91 -19.31 1.78
C GLU A 41 -6.82 -18.34 1.33
N ARG A 42 -6.57 -18.28 0.03
CA ARG A 42 -5.44 -17.52 -0.52
C ARG A 42 -5.94 -16.33 -1.31
N GLY A 43 -5.24 -15.23 -1.17
CA GLY A 43 -5.57 -14.00 -1.85
C GLY A 43 -4.38 -13.06 -2.06
N VAL A 44 -4.70 -11.82 -2.39
CA VAL A 44 -3.74 -10.76 -2.67
C VAL A 44 -4.31 -9.41 -2.27
N ALA A 45 -3.54 -8.60 -1.55
CA ALA A 45 -3.88 -7.21 -1.29
C ALA A 45 -3.76 -6.39 -2.58
N ARG A 46 -4.76 -5.54 -2.85
CA ARG A 46 -4.82 -4.69 -4.04
C ARG A 46 -5.15 -3.26 -3.64
N ILE A 47 -4.49 -2.31 -4.28
CA ILE A 47 -4.83 -0.90 -4.20
C ILE A 47 -5.24 -0.35 -5.55
N ARG A 48 -6.10 0.68 -5.52
CA ARG A 48 -6.42 1.53 -6.66
C ARG A 48 -6.87 2.91 -6.20
N ASN A 49 -7.10 3.81 -7.16
CA ASN A 49 -7.66 5.14 -6.92
C ASN A 49 -6.91 5.89 -5.81
N LEU A 50 -5.57 5.95 -5.92
CA LEU A 50 -4.76 6.72 -4.99
C LEU A 50 -4.95 8.22 -5.26
N GLU A 51 -5.45 8.91 -4.26
CA GLU A 51 -5.72 10.35 -4.24
C GLU A 51 -4.93 11.02 -3.09
N PRO A 52 -4.81 12.36 -3.09
CA PRO A 52 -4.16 13.09 -2.01
C PRO A 52 -4.67 12.77 -0.59
N GLY A 53 -5.94 12.38 -0.46
CA GLY A 53 -6.60 12.15 0.84
C GLY A 53 -6.85 10.69 1.19
N GLY A 54 -6.48 9.74 0.33
CA GLY A 54 -6.75 8.33 0.58
C GLY A 54 -6.61 7.45 -0.64
N PHE A 55 -6.95 6.18 -0.49
CA PHE A 55 -6.92 5.19 -1.55
C PHE A 55 -7.98 4.10 -1.31
N GLU A 56 -8.20 3.25 -2.31
CA GLU A 56 -9.05 2.08 -2.14
C GLU A 56 -8.22 0.82 -1.94
N LEU A 57 -8.60 0.01 -0.95
CA LEU A 57 -7.96 -1.25 -0.58
C LEU A 57 -8.96 -2.41 -0.76
N LYS A 58 -8.44 -3.58 -1.10
CA LYS A 58 -9.20 -4.84 -1.13
C LYS A 58 -8.26 -6.01 -0.88
N PHE A 59 -8.70 -7.02 -0.13
CA PHE A 59 -8.08 -8.34 -0.15
C PHE A 59 -8.82 -9.23 -1.13
N GLN A 60 -8.18 -9.53 -2.27
CA GLN A 60 -8.80 -10.32 -3.31
C GLN A 60 -8.47 -11.79 -3.17
N GLU A 61 -9.49 -12.59 -2.85
CA GLU A 61 -9.41 -14.03 -2.89
C GLU A 61 -9.17 -14.55 -4.33
N TRP A 62 -8.39 -15.63 -4.45
CA TRP A 62 -8.10 -16.25 -5.74
C TRP A 62 -9.35 -16.72 -6.48
N MET A 63 -9.34 -16.59 -7.81
CA MET A 63 -10.53 -16.75 -8.66
C MET A 63 -11.12 -18.18 -8.69
N TYR A 64 -10.40 -19.20 -8.20
CA TYR A 64 -10.92 -20.57 -8.14
C TYR A 64 -11.72 -20.86 -6.87
N LEU A 65 -11.69 -19.95 -5.89
CA LEU A 65 -12.48 -20.01 -4.66
C LEU A 65 -13.84 -19.31 -4.87
N ASP A 66 -14.65 -19.19 -3.81
CA ASP A 66 -16.03 -18.73 -3.88
C ASP A 66 -16.19 -17.21 -3.82
N GLN A 67 -15.08 -16.47 -3.69
CA GLN A 67 -15.02 -15.01 -3.60
C GLN A 67 -15.59 -14.46 -2.29
N VAL A 68 -15.69 -15.29 -1.25
CA VAL A 68 -16.16 -14.95 0.09
C VAL A 68 -15.02 -15.18 1.08
N HIS A 69 -14.44 -14.09 1.59
CA HIS A 69 -13.31 -14.15 2.51
C HIS A 69 -13.55 -13.23 3.71
N PRO A 70 -13.22 -13.64 4.94
CA PRO A 70 -13.22 -12.72 6.09
C PRO A 70 -12.23 -11.57 5.87
N ALA A 71 -12.44 -10.45 6.56
CA ALA A 71 -11.49 -9.35 6.48
C ALA A 71 -10.14 -9.76 7.08
N GLU A 72 -9.07 -9.37 6.41
CA GLU A 72 -7.68 -9.51 6.86
C GLU A 72 -7.12 -8.15 7.29
N GLN A 73 -6.32 -8.13 8.35
CA GLN A 73 -5.57 -6.94 8.75
C GLN A 73 -4.38 -6.75 7.81
N ILE A 74 -4.26 -5.55 7.25
CA ILE A 74 -3.20 -5.19 6.31
C ILE A 74 -2.51 -3.92 6.79
N ASP A 75 -1.21 -4.03 7.07
CA ASP A 75 -0.35 -2.86 7.35
C ASP A 75 -0.14 -2.05 6.08
N TRP A 76 -0.09 -0.73 6.19
CA TRP A 76 0.23 0.15 5.08
C TRP A 76 1.00 1.39 5.54
N MET A 77 1.75 1.96 4.60
CA MET A 77 2.50 3.19 4.80
C MET A 77 2.30 4.13 3.63
N VAL A 78 2.08 5.40 3.92
CA VAL A 78 2.06 6.48 2.92
C VAL A 78 3.08 7.55 3.27
N LEU A 79 3.74 8.05 2.23
CA LEU A 79 4.71 9.12 2.32
C LEU A 79 4.70 9.92 1.02
N GLU A 80 5.26 11.12 1.07
CA GLU A 80 5.49 11.90 -0.15
C GLU A 80 6.53 11.20 -1.04
N SER A 81 6.43 11.39 -2.35
CA SER A 81 7.51 11.03 -3.27
C SER A 81 8.73 11.92 -3.02
N GLY A 82 9.93 11.37 -3.18
CA GLY A 82 11.16 12.14 -3.14
C GLY A 82 12.36 11.32 -2.71
N SER A 83 13.49 12.01 -2.54
CA SER A 83 14.71 11.45 -2.00
C SER A 83 14.87 11.87 -0.55
N TYR A 84 15.00 10.88 0.34
CA TYR A 84 15.10 11.10 1.77
C TYR A 84 16.43 10.59 2.29
N THR A 85 17.20 11.48 2.93
CA THR A 85 18.39 11.08 3.68
C THR A 85 17.93 10.62 5.05
N LEU A 86 18.10 9.33 5.32
CA LEU A 86 17.90 8.77 6.65
C LEU A 86 19.19 8.99 7.43
N GLU A 87 19.15 9.82 8.47
CA GLU A 87 20.26 9.94 9.40
C GLU A 87 20.30 8.69 10.29
N ALA A 88 20.93 7.64 9.79
CA ALA A 88 21.40 6.54 10.62
C ALA A 88 22.77 6.95 11.18
N SER A 89 22.99 6.77 12.49
CA SER A 89 24.31 6.94 13.13
C SER A 89 25.40 6.01 12.56
N ALA A 90 25.08 5.20 11.55
CA ALA A 90 26.03 4.43 10.76
C ALA A 90 25.61 4.48 9.28
N ARG A 91 26.21 5.44 8.55
CA ARG A 91 26.17 5.62 7.09
C ARG A 91 24.85 6.19 6.55
N ASP A 92 24.99 7.27 5.78
CA ASP A 92 23.91 7.94 5.06
C ASP A 92 23.15 6.94 4.17
N LEU A 93 21.99 6.49 4.65
CA LEU A 93 21.10 5.67 3.85
C LEU A 93 20.17 6.60 3.08
N GLN A 94 20.23 6.54 1.76
CA GLN A 94 19.28 7.25 0.89
C GLN A 94 18.12 6.32 0.59
N MET A 95 16.90 6.77 0.89
CA MET A 95 15.66 6.12 0.46
C MET A 95 15.03 6.97 -0.65
N GLU A 96 14.96 6.41 -1.86
CA GLU A 96 14.21 7.01 -2.97
C GLU A 96 12.81 6.40 -3.03
N VAL A 97 11.81 7.27 -3.08
CA VAL A 97 10.40 6.89 -3.07
C VAL A 97 9.72 7.53 -4.25
N GLY A 98 9.22 6.71 -5.18
CA GLY A 98 8.41 7.18 -6.31
C GLY A 98 9.08 7.23 -7.68
N HIS A 99 9.81 6.18 -8.09
CA HIS A 99 10.19 6.03 -9.50
C HIS A 99 9.25 5.05 -10.22
N ALA A 100 8.29 5.59 -10.98
CA ALA A 100 7.42 4.77 -11.84
C ALA A 100 8.15 4.40 -13.14
N HIS A 101 8.64 3.17 -13.25
CA HIS A 101 9.08 2.63 -14.55
C HIS A 101 7.85 2.39 -15.44
N SER A 102 7.87 2.97 -16.64
CA SER A 102 6.88 2.72 -17.69
C SER A 102 6.91 1.24 -18.10
N TRP A 103 5.81 0.52 -17.88
CA TRP A 103 5.65 -0.86 -18.32
C TRP A 103 5.46 -0.91 -19.84
N TYR A 104 6.54 -1.22 -20.59
CA TYR A 104 6.38 -1.69 -21.96
C TYR A 104 5.76 -3.09 -21.96
N LYS A 105 4.73 -3.26 -22.79
CA LYS A 105 4.04 -4.52 -23.09
C LYS A 105 5.03 -5.66 -23.37
N PHE A 106 4.83 -6.80 -22.72
CA PHE A 106 5.28 -8.10 -23.21
C PHE A 106 4.12 -9.10 -23.07
N CYS A 107 3.38 -9.28 -24.17
CA CYS A 107 2.75 -10.56 -24.46
C CYS A 107 3.50 -11.13 -25.67
N ARG A 108 3.92 -12.39 -25.57
CA ARG A 108 4.23 -13.23 -26.72
C ARG A 108 3.30 -14.44 -26.66
#